data_AF-A0A1H4RNG9-F1
#
_entry.id   AF-A0A1H4RNG9-F1
#
_cell.length_a   1.000
_cell.length_b   1.000
_cell.length_c   1.000
_cell.angle_alpha   90.00
_cell.angle_beta   90.00
_cell.angle_gamma   90.00
#
_symmetry.space_group_name_H-M   'P 1'
#
loop_
_entity.id
_entity.type
_entity.pdbx_description
1 polymer ?
#
loop_
_entity_poly.entity_id
_entity_poly.type
_entity_poly.pdbx_seq_one_letter_code
_entity_poly.pdbx_strand_id
1 'polypeptide(L)' 'MTDKKSGSPDLVAKFMADDAGAADLGPCAICGRPATPEYRPFCTRRCADVDLGRWLRGSYAIPAGRVDEDDESESSAREA' A
#
# COMPACT_ATOMS: atom_id res chain seq x y z
N MET A 1 27.69 1.87 38.32
CA MET A 1 26.75 2.35 37.28
C MET A 1 26.72 1.34 36.13
N THR A 2 26.21 0.15 36.39
CA THR A 2 25.78 -0.79 35.34
C THR A 2 24.26 -0.56 35.20
N ASP A 3 23.65 -0.48 34.02
CA ASP A 3 23.39 -1.64 33.18
C ASP A 3 22.74 -1.20 31.84
N LYS A 4 23.18 -1.84 30.75
CA LYS A 4 22.27 -2.59 29.86
C LYS A 4 21.40 -1.81 28.88
N LYS A 5 22.05 -1.23 27.85
CA LYS A 5 21.42 -1.10 26.52
C LYS A 5 21.44 -2.47 25.81
N SER A 6 20.81 -3.48 26.41
CA SER A 6 20.48 -4.71 25.69
C SER A 6 19.16 -4.45 24.97
N GLY A 7 19.22 -4.14 23.68
CA GLY A 7 18.03 -4.29 22.84
C GLY A 7 17.52 -5.72 23.01
N SER A 8 16.27 -5.88 23.46
CA SER A 8 15.71 -7.22 23.70
C SER A 8 15.77 -8.01 22.39
N PRO A 9 16.29 -9.26 22.40
CA PRO A 9 16.33 -10.09 21.19
C PRO A 9 14.93 -10.31 20.58
N ASP A 10 13.87 -10.16 21.38
CA ASP A 10 12.48 -10.26 20.95
C ASP A 10 12.05 -9.14 19.99
N LEU A 11 12.60 -7.94 20.13
CA LEU A 11 12.22 -6.78 19.32
C LEU A 11 12.83 -6.87 17.92
N VAL A 12 14.08 -7.35 17.81
CA VAL A 12 14.74 -7.56 16.51
C VAL A 12 14.13 -8.76 15.76
N ALA A 13 13.71 -9.82 16.47
CA ALA A 13 13.01 -10.96 15.88
C ALA A 13 11.62 -10.59 15.36
N LYS A 14 10.89 -9.71 16.06
CA LYS A 14 9.58 -9.23 15.61
C LYS A 14 9.69 -8.35 14.35
N PHE A 15 10.62 -7.40 14.32
CA PHE A 15 10.86 -6.59 13.11
C PHE A 15 11.29 -7.43 11.89
N MET A 16 12.11 -8.48 12.08
CA MET A 16 12.48 -9.40 10.99
C MET A 16 11.31 -10.28 10.50
N ALA A 17 10.31 -10.55 11.33
CA ALA A 17 9.09 -11.26 10.93
C ALA A 17 8.08 -10.35 10.20
N ASP A 18 8.09 -9.05 10.50
CA ASP A 18 7.27 -8.04 9.83
C ASP A 18 7.86 -7.61 8.44
N ASP A 19 9.17 -7.82 8.20
CA ASP A 19 9.90 -7.51 6.93
C ASP A 19 10.10 -8.73 6.01
N ALA A 20 9.86 -9.96 6.51
CA ALA A 20 9.93 -11.19 5.73
C ALA A 20 8.68 -11.36 4.84
N GLY A 21 8.64 -10.63 3.72
CA GLY A 21 7.58 -10.61 2.70
C GLY A 21 7.38 -11.92 1.92
N ALA A 22 7.19 -13.04 2.62
CA ALA A 22 6.91 -14.34 2.01
C ALA A 22 6.08 -15.25 2.94
N ALA A 23 4.76 -15.07 3.00
CA ALA A 23 3.84 -16.21 3.22
C ALA A 23 2.35 -15.87 3.06
N ASP A 24 1.90 -14.67 3.43
CA ASP A 24 0.48 -14.33 3.27
C ASP A 24 0.29 -13.56 1.96
N LEU A 25 -0.15 -14.29 0.93
CA LEU A 25 -0.47 -13.73 -0.39
C LEU A 25 -1.71 -12.84 -0.33
N GLY A 26 -2.52 -12.98 0.73
CA GLY A 26 -3.79 -12.31 0.87
C GLY A 26 -4.83 -12.75 -0.17
N PRO A 27 -6.10 -12.36 0.02
CA PRO A 27 -7.12 -12.53 -1.00
C PRO A 27 -6.89 -11.56 -2.16
N CYS A 28 -7.17 -12.02 -3.38
CA CYS A 28 -7.12 -11.22 -4.60
C CYS A 28 -8.05 -10.00 -4.49
N ALA A 29 -7.51 -8.79 -4.64
CA ALA A 29 -8.27 -7.54 -4.53
C ALA A 29 -9.42 -7.40 -5.55
N ILE A 30 -9.44 -8.23 -6.60
CA ILE A 30 -10.45 -8.18 -7.66
C ILE A 30 -11.58 -9.20 -7.47
N CYS A 31 -11.30 -10.37 -6.88
CA CYS A 31 -12.29 -11.46 -6.81
C CYS A 31 -12.27 -12.27 -5.51
N GLY A 32 -11.39 -11.96 -4.56
CA GLY A 32 -11.32 -12.59 -3.24
C GLY A 32 -10.67 -13.98 -3.19
N ARG A 33 -10.38 -14.61 -4.33
CA ARG A 33 -9.63 -15.90 -4.35
C ARG A 33 -8.20 -15.73 -3.81
N PRO A 34 -7.57 -16.79 -3.29
CA PRO A 34 -6.17 -16.74 -2.87
C PRO A 34 -5.28 -16.20 -4.00
N ALA A 35 -4.45 -15.19 -3.70
CA ALA A 35 -3.46 -14.73 -4.66
C ALA A 35 -2.38 -15.80 -4.87
N THR A 36 -1.68 -15.74 -6.01
CA THR A 36 -0.57 -16.65 -6.32
C THR A 36 0.75 -15.88 -6.33
N PRO A 37 1.90 -16.53 -6.02
CA PRO A 37 3.20 -15.87 -6.03
C PRO A 37 3.54 -15.16 -7.35
N GLU A 38 3.12 -15.73 -8.48
CA GLU A 38 3.40 -15.24 -9.83
C GLU A 38 2.59 -13.98 -10.17
N TYR A 39 1.43 -13.81 -9.54
CA TYR A 39 0.48 -12.74 -9.87
C TYR A 39 0.16 -11.82 -8.68
N ARG A 40 0.95 -11.84 -7.59
CA ARG A 40 0.73 -11.01 -6.40
C ARG A 40 0.44 -9.55 -6.77
N PRO A 41 -0.61 -8.91 -6.20
CA PRO A 41 -1.55 -9.39 -5.18
C PRO A 41 -2.82 -10.09 -5.74
N PHE A 42 -2.78 -10.65 -6.95
CA PHE A 42 -3.91 -11.23 -7.66
C PHE A 42 -3.81 -12.74 -7.82
N CYS A 43 -4.92 -13.38 -8.20
CA CYS A 43 -4.96 -14.82 -8.44
C CYS A 43 -4.55 -15.23 -9.87
N THR A 44 -4.60 -14.33 -10.86
CA THR A 44 -4.28 -14.59 -12.28
C THR A 44 -3.95 -13.30 -13.04
N ARG A 45 -3.35 -13.42 -14.24
CA ARG A 45 -3.19 -12.30 -15.20
C ARG A 45 -4.50 -11.57 -15.48
N ARG A 46 -5.62 -12.30 -15.66
CA ARG A 46 -6.94 -11.72 -15.93
C ARG A 46 -7.35 -10.71 -14.85
N CYS A 47 -7.13 -11.02 -13.58
CA CYS A 47 -7.46 -10.11 -12.49
C CYS A 47 -6.55 -8.87 -12.49
N ALA A 48 -5.27 -9.01 -12.79
CA ALA A 48 -4.36 -7.87 -12.95
C ALA A 48 -4.80 -6.93 -14.10
N ASP A 49 -5.18 -7.49 -15.25
CA ASP A 49 -5.68 -6.71 -16.39
C ASP A 49 -6.98 -5.97 -16.07
N VAL A 50 -7.87 -6.57 -15.27
CA VAL A 50 -9.12 -5.93 -14.82
C VAL A 50 -8.82 -4.76 -13.89
N ASP A 51 -7.88 -4.92 -12.96
CA ASP A 51 -7.44 -3.84 -12.08
C ASP A 51 -6.87 -2.67 -12.87
N LEU A 52 -5.97 -2.95 -13.83
CA LEU A 52 -5.43 -1.96 -14.74
C LEU A 52 -6.55 -1.23 -15.51
N GLY A 53 -7.57 -1.96 -15.98
CA GLY A 53 -8.71 -1.34 -16.63
C GLY A 53 -9.51 -0.41 -15.70
N ARG A 54 -9.61 -0.70 -14.39
CA ARG A 54 -10.25 0.19 -13.40
C ARG A 54 -9.43 1.47 -13.20
N TRP A 55 -8.11 1.35 -13.17
CA TRP A 55 -7.19 2.49 -13.14
C TRP A 55 -7.38 3.40 -14.35
N LEU A 56 -7.32 2.84 -15.56
CA LEU A 56 -7.44 3.62 -16.80
C LEU A 56 -8.81 4.28 -16.98
N ARG A 57 -9.84 3.75 -16.31
CA ARG A 57 -11.20 4.35 -16.30
C ARG A 57 -11.41 5.37 -15.19
N GLY A 58 -10.41 5.63 -14.34
CA GLY A 58 -10.56 6.53 -13.20
C GLY A 58 -11.51 6.00 -12.11
N SER A 59 -11.72 4.68 -12.03
CA SER A 59 -12.58 4.11 -10.98
C SER A 59 -11.95 4.21 -9.58
N TYR A 60 -10.63 4.39 -9.51
CA TYR A 60 -9.91 4.72 -8.29
C TYR A 60 -9.79 6.24 -8.15
N ALA A 61 -10.93 6.91 -7.94
CA ALA A 61 -10.97 8.34 -7.66
C ALA A 61 -11.04 8.59 -6.15
N ILE A 62 -10.23 9.54 -5.65
CA ILE A 62 -10.35 10.03 -4.28
C ILE A 62 -11.42 11.12 -4.29
N PRO A 63 -12.50 10.98 -3.50
CA PRO A 63 -13.50 12.04 -3.39
C PRO A 63 -12.84 13.33 -2.92
N ALA A 64 -13.07 14.44 -3.63
CA ALA A 64 -12.72 15.75 -3.09
C ALA A 64 -13.57 16.00 -1.85
N GLY A 65 -12.93 16.35 -0.74
CA GLY A 65 -13.63 16.97 0.39
C GLY A 65 -14.29 18.27 -0.09
N ARG A 66 -15.28 18.76 0.66
CA ARG A 66 -15.73 20.14 0.47
C ARG A 66 -14.50 21.01 0.76
N VAL A 67 -13.99 21.68 -0.27
CA VAL A 67 -13.05 22.77 -0.09
C VAL A 67 -13.91 23.92 0.42
N ASP A 68 -13.83 24.23 1.70
CA ASP A 68 -14.31 25.54 2.16
C ASP A 68 -13.49 26.58 1.39
N GLU A 69 -14.16 27.59 0.82
CA GLU A 69 -13.62 28.53 -0.17
C GLU A 69 -12.53 29.50 0.38
N ASP A 70 -11.91 29.16 1.52
CA ASP A 70 -10.93 29.97 2.24
C ASP A 70 -9.48 29.42 2.18
N ASP A 71 -9.20 28.37 1.40
CA ASP A 71 -7.83 27.83 1.20
C ASP A 71 -7.30 28.10 -0.22
N GLU A 72 -7.52 29.32 -0.73
CA GLU A 72 -6.77 29.86 -1.87
C GLU A 72 -5.45 30.47 -1.36
N SER A 73 -4.53 29.65 -0.85
CA SER A 73 -3.15 30.08 -0.62
C SER A 73 -2.12 29.05 -1.06
N GLU A 74 -1.52 29.37 -2.22
CA GLU A 74 -0.20 28.96 -2.69
C GLU A 74 0.00 27.52 -3.19
N SER A 75 -0.37 27.27 -4.46
CA SER A 75 0.39 26.36 -5.33
C SER A 75 0.38 26.81 -6.79
N SER A 76 0.88 28.02 -7.05
CA SER A 76 1.35 28.41 -8.38
C SER A 76 2.54 29.36 -8.26
N ALA A 77 3.65 28.86 -7.75
CA ALA A 77 4.96 29.53 -7.78
C ALA A 77 6.03 28.59 -8.33
N ARG A 78 5.77 28.01 -9.50
CA ARG A 78 6.83 27.44 -10.36
C ARG A 78 6.57 27.82 -11.81
N GLU A 79 6.93 29.04 -12.16
CA GLU A 79 7.20 29.48 -13.53
C GLU A 79 8.54 30.23 -13.61
N ALA A 80 9.25 29.97 -14.72
CA ALA A 80 10.49 30.56 -15.24
C ALA A 80 11.83 30.11 -14.63
#